data_AF-A0A7S3GN65-F1
#
_entry.id   AF-A0A7S3GN65-F1
#
_cell.length_a   1.000
_cell.length_b   1.000
_cell.length_c   1.000
_cell.angle_alpha   90.00
_cell.angle_beta   90.00
_cell.angle_gamma   90.00
#
_symmetry.space_group_name_H-M   'P 1'
#
loop_
_entity.id
_entity.type
_entity.pdbx_description
1 polymer ?
#
loop_
_entity_poly.entity_id
_entity_poly.type
_entity_poly.pdbx_seq_one_letter_code
_entity_poly.pdbx_strand_id
1 'polypeptide(L)'
;YEHSSLVSTVVHKIFQPKEGHHKQQYLTKRDAWAASFEWIFDLLPTARTDCPTTTPAPPSHRELFPDTLPKLDGKLPLSDLQEEILAIVAGVTDDAAFWGYNLTSWNEMQGAEYCQTRME
;
A
#
# COMPACT_ATOMS: atom_id res chain seq x y z
N TYR A 1 -17.40 10.26 -7.38
CA TYR A 1 -18.13 8.97 -7.35
C TYR A 1 -17.73 8.22 -6.10
N GLU A 2 -18.65 7.45 -5.52
CA GLU A 2 -18.43 6.64 -4.31
C GLU A 2 -18.86 5.20 -4.56
N HIS A 3 -18.72 4.30 -3.56
CA HIS A 3 -19.09 2.88 -3.73
C HIS A 3 -20.53 2.68 -4.23
N SER A 4 -21.49 3.47 -3.74
CA SER A 4 -22.89 3.43 -4.19
C SER A 4 -23.08 3.87 -5.65
N SER A 5 -22.13 4.61 -6.24
CA SER A 5 -22.14 4.95 -7.66
C SER A 5 -22.03 3.71 -8.55
N LEU A 6 -21.45 2.60 -8.08
CA LEU A 6 -21.42 1.34 -8.82
C LEU A 6 -22.84 0.79 -9.04
N VAL A 7 -23.66 0.78 -7.97
CA VAL A 7 -25.05 0.32 -8.03
C VAL A 7 -25.89 1.27 -8.88
N SER A 8 -25.70 2.59 -8.72
CA SER A 8 -26.34 3.62 -9.55
C SER A 8 -26.06 3.42 -11.04
N THR A 9 -24.81 3.19 -11.42
CA THR A 9 -24.43 2.99 -12.83
C THR A 9 -24.87 1.63 -13.35
N VAL A 10 -24.54 0.53 -12.66
CA VAL A 10 -24.73 -0.81 -13.22
C VAL A 10 -26.17 -1.28 -13.06
N VAL A 11 -26.74 -1.18 -11.86
CA VAL A 11 -28.07 -1.70 -11.57
C VAL A 11 -29.12 -0.73 -12.08
N HIS A 12 -29.09 0.52 -11.61
CA HIS A 12 -30.18 1.49 -11.84
C HIS A 12 -30.16 2.16 -13.22
N LYS A 13 -29.04 2.12 -13.96
CA LYS A 13 -28.92 2.70 -15.31
C LYS A 13 -28.76 1.64 -16.39
N ILE A 14 -27.67 0.86 -16.35
CA ILE A 14 -27.36 -0.12 -17.42
C ILE A 14 -28.38 -1.26 -17.44
N PHE A 15 -28.71 -1.83 -16.28
CA PHE A 15 -29.65 -2.95 -16.15
C PHE A 15 -31.05 -2.53 -15.67
N GLN A 16 -31.49 -1.34 -16.05
CA GLN A 16 -32.84 -0.88 -15.69
C GLN A 16 -33.93 -1.86 -16.21
N PRO A 17 -34.98 -2.13 -15.43
CA PRO A 17 -36.03 -3.07 -15.81
C PRO A 17 -36.77 -2.57 -17.05
N LYS A 18 -37.08 -3.49 -17.96
CA LYS A 18 -37.90 -3.20 -19.14
C LYS A 18 -39.31 -2.77 -18.74
N GLU A 19 -39.95 -2.03 -19.62
CA GLU A 19 -41.35 -1.63 -19.46
C GLU A 19 -42.24 -2.84 -19.16
N GLY A 20 -43.11 -2.73 -18.16
CA GLY A 20 -43.96 -3.82 -17.67
C GLY A 20 -43.37 -4.66 -16.54
N HIS A 21 -42.10 -4.45 -16.15
CA HIS A 21 -41.49 -5.09 -14.97
C HIS A 21 -41.37 -4.13 -13.78
N HIS A 22 -41.23 -4.70 -12.57
CA HIS A 22 -41.09 -3.91 -11.34
C HIS A 22 -39.83 -3.02 -11.38
N LYS A 23 -40.01 -1.75 -10.99
CA LYS A 23 -38.89 -0.81 -10.84
C LYS A 23 -37.92 -1.32 -9.76
N GLN A 24 -36.63 -1.10 -10.01
CA GLN A 24 -35.60 -1.35 -9.02
C GLN A 24 -35.81 -0.45 -7.81
N GLN A 25 -35.66 -1.03 -6.62
CA GLN A 25 -35.78 -0.31 -5.37
C GLN A 25 -34.40 0.10 -4.89
N TYR A 26 -34.31 1.30 -4.32
CA TYR A 26 -33.09 1.72 -3.66
C TYR A 26 -32.95 1.01 -2.32
N LEU A 27 -31.80 0.38 -2.08
CA LEU A 27 -31.56 -0.34 -0.83
C LEU A 27 -31.38 0.60 0.36
N THR A 28 -30.87 1.81 0.10
CA THR A 28 -30.63 2.83 1.13
C THR A 28 -30.87 4.23 0.58
N LYS A 29 -30.99 5.23 1.46
CA LYS A 29 -31.00 6.64 1.03
C LYS A 29 -29.75 6.98 0.22
N ARG A 30 -28.57 6.48 0.61
CA ARG A 30 -27.30 6.72 -0.10
C ARG A 30 -27.33 6.21 -1.55
N ASP A 31 -27.85 5.00 -1.74
CA ASP A 31 -28.09 4.44 -3.07
C ASP A 31 -29.00 5.35 -3.92
N ALA A 32 -30.06 5.90 -3.32
CA ALA A 32 -31.01 6.77 -4.01
C ALA A 32 -30.43 8.10 -4.53
N TRP A 33 -29.42 8.68 -3.87
CA TRP A 33 -28.78 9.93 -4.33
C TRP A 33 -27.40 9.73 -4.95
N ALA A 34 -26.94 8.49 -5.09
CA ALA A 34 -25.65 8.20 -5.71
C ALA A 34 -25.66 8.53 -7.20
N ALA A 35 -24.69 9.34 -7.64
CA ALA A 35 -24.54 9.68 -9.05
C ALA A 35 -23.98 8.50 -9.86
N SER A 36 -24.49 8.33 -11.08
CA SER A 36 -23.96 7.40 -12.09
C SER A 36 -22.77 8.02 -12.83
N PHE A 37 -21.81 7.18 -13.21
CA PHE A 37 -20.65 7.53 -14.04
C PHE A 37 -20.75 6.95 -15.46
N GLU A 38 -21.96 6.62 -15.92
CA GLU A 38 -22.25 6.02 -17.23
C GLU A 38 -21.56 6.76 -18.40
N TRP A 39 -21.43 8.08 -18.32
CA TRP A 39 -20.74 8.90 -19.32
C TRP A 39 -19.30 8.45 -19.63
N ILE A 40 -18.64 7.72 -18.71
CA ILE A 40 -17.30 7.15 -18.94
C ILE A 40 -17.33 6.17 -20.12
N PHE A 41 -18.42 5.44 -20.33
CA PHE A 41 -18.57 4.49 -21.43
C PHE A 41 -18.73 5.19 -22.79
N ASP A 42 -19.13 6.46 -22.79
CA ASP A 42 -19.30 7.28 -24.01
C ASP A 42 -18.03 8.06 -24.37
N LEU A 43 -17.02 8.09 -23.50
CA LEU A 43 -15.77 8.83 -23.73
C LEU A 43 -14.99 8.33 -24.94
N LEU A 44 -15.09 7.03 -25.22
CA LEU A 44 -14.35 6.38 -26.30
C LEU A 44 -15.31 5.55 -27.15
N PRO A 45 -15.22 5.62 -28.49
CA PRO A 45 -16.08 4.86 -29.38
C PRO A 45 -15.82 3.35 -29.29
N THR A 46 -14.66 2.93 -28.80
CA THR A 46 -14.25 1.54 -28.63
C THR A 46 -13.43 1.36 -27.35
N ALA A 47 -13.47 0.15 -26.79
CA ALA A 47 -12.66 -0.20 -25.63
C ALA A 47 -11.16 -0.10 -25.96
N ARG A 48 -10.39 0.49 -25.05
CA ARG A 48 -8.92 0.56 -25.16
C ARG A 48 -8.32 -0.84 -25.07
N THR A 49 -7.51 -1.19 -26.07
CA THR A 49 -6.76 -2.45 -26.11
C THR A 49 -5.30 -2.27 -25.66
N ASP A 50 -4.89 -1.04 -25.39
CA ASP A 50 -3.53 -0.65 -25.00
C ASP A 50 -3.37 -0.48 -23.47
N CYS A 51 -4.21 -1.16 -22.68
CA CYS A 51 -4.11 -1.11 -21.23
C CYS A 51 -2.80 -1.80 -20.77
N PRO A 52 -1.88 -1.08 -20.10
CA PRO A 52 -0.64 -1.67 -19.64
C PRO A 52 -0.94 -2.75 -18.59
N THR A 53 -0.35 -3.93 -18.77
CA THR A 53 -0.51 -5.05 -17.82
C THR A 53 0.43 -4.97 -16.64
N THR A 54 1.39 -4.05 -16.69
CA THR A 54 2.36 -3.78 -15.64
C THR A 54 2.41 -2.30 -15.36
N THR A 55 2.56 -1.96 -14.08
CA THR A 55 2.89 -0.58 -13.69
C THR A 55 4.35 -0.31 -14.06
N PRO A 56 4.69 0.91 -14.49
CA PRO A 56 6.09 1.29 -14.65
C PRO A 56 6.81 1.12 -13.31
N ALA A 57 8.09 0.73 -13.36
CA ALA A 57 8.91 0.67 -12.15
C ALA A 57 8.94 2.07 -11.52
N PRO A 58 8.58 2.22 -10.23
CA PRO A 58 8.71 3.51 -9.57
C PRO A 58 10.20 3.89 -9.55
N PRO A 59 10.56 5.13 -9.91
CA PRO A 59 11.94 5.58 -9.80
C PRO A 59 12.40 5.51 -8.34
N SER A 60 13.68 5.21 -8.13
CA SER A 60 14.23 5.14 -6.78
C SER A 60 14.17 6.52 -6.13
N HIS A 61 13.71 6.60 -4.87
CA HIS A 61 13.73 7.86 -4.11
C HIS A 61 15.16 8.42 -4.05
N ARG A 62 16.17 7.55 -3.95
CA ARG A 62 17.59 7.95 -3.95
C ARG A 62 18.05 8.55 -5.27
N GLU A 63 17.47 8.16 -6.39
CA GLU A 63 17.77 8.75 -7.70
C GLU A 63 17.08 10.11 -7.87
N LEU A 64 15.85 10.23 -7.40
CA LEU A 64 15.07 11.47 -7.49
C LEU A 64 15.54 12.55 -6.52
N PHE A 65 15.98 12.15 -5.33
CA PHE A 65 16.36 13.05 -4.24
C PHE A 65 17.68 12.60 -3.59
N PRO A 66 18.81 12.68 -4.32
CA PRO A 66 20.10 12.16 -3.85
C PRO A 66 20.61 12.86 -2.59
N ASP A 67 20.23 14.12 -2.37
CA ASP A 67 20.72 14.94 -1.26
C ASP A 67 19.84 14.89 0.00
N THR A 68 18.65 14.26 -0.06
CA THR A 68 17.72 14.23 1.07
C THR A 68 17.85 12.99 1.95
N LEU A 69 18.41 11.91 1.39
CA LEU A 69 18.52 10.63 2.08
C LEU A 69 19.95 10.41 2.59
N PRO A 70 20.11 9.87 3.81
CA PRO A 70 21.42 9.50 4.32
C PRO A 70 22.14 8.48 3.44
N LYS A 71 23.47 8.53 3.43
CA LYS A 71 24.30 7.55 2.71
C LYS A 71 24.06 6.16 3.27
N LEU A 72 23.90 5.17 2.39
CA LEU A 72 23.72 3.78 2.77
C LEU A 72 25.08 3.10 2.97
N ASP A 73 25.87 3.60 3.91
CA ASP A 73 27.21 3.08 4.22
C ASP A 73 27.27 2.31 5.55
N GLY A 74 26.13 2.18 6.24
CA GLY A 74 25.98 1.42 7.48
C GLY A 74 26.64 2.08 8.70
N LYS A 75 27.11 3.32 8.58
CA LYS A 75 27.86 4.01 9.64
C LYS A 75 27.00 4.88 10.54
N LEU A 76 25.72 5.05 10.20
CA LEU A 76 24.79 5.81 11.01
C LEU A 76 24.50 5.08 12.32
N PRO A 77 24.22 5.81 13.41
CA PRO A 77 23.72 5.20 14.63
C PRO A 77 22.40 4.49 14.35
N LEU A 78 22.11 3.47 15.15
CA LEU A 78 20.81 2.81 15.08
C LEU A 78 19.67 3.80 15.36
N SER A 79 18.63 3.71 14.55
CA SER A 79 17.33 4.32 14.87
C SER A 79 16.59 3.47 15.91
N ASP A 80 15.67 4.10 16.65
CA ASP A 80 14.84 3.41 17.65
C ASP A 80 14.15 2.16 17.06
N LEU A 81 13.64 2.27 15.81
CA LEU A 81 13.04 1.14 15.10
C LEU A 81 14.05 -0.01 14.87
N GLN A 82 15.29 0.31 14.50
CA GLN A 82 16.32 -0.70 14.29
C GLN A 82 16.69 -1.37 15.63
N GLU A 83 16.79 -0.61 16.73
CA GLU A 83 17.03 -1.18 18.06
C GLU A 83 15.90 -2.14 18.50
N GLU A 84 14.63 -1.76 18.25
CA GLU A 84 13.48 -2.63 18.52
C GLU A 84 13.50 -3.91 17.69
N ILE A 85 13.91 -3.83 16.41
CA ILE A 85 14.07 -5.02 15.57
C ILE A 85 15.14 -5.95 16.16
N LEU A 86 16.29 -5.42 16.62
CA LEU A 86 17.33 -6.23 17.27
C LEU A 86 16.80 -6.92 18.53
N ALA A 87 16.00 -6.22 19.34
CA ALA A 87 15.37 -6.79 20.53
C ALA A 87 14.40 -7.94 20.20
N ILE A 88 13.66 -7.83 19.09
CA ILE A 88 12.82 -8.93 18.59
C ILE A 88 13.69 -10.12 18.16
N VAL A 89 14.79 -9.90 17.43
CA VAL A 89 15.71 -10.97 17.04
C VAL A 89 16.28 -11.67 18.26
N ALA A 90 16.73 -10.93 19.26
CA ALA A 90 17.22 -11.47 20.52
C ALA A 90 16.18 -12.35 21.22
N GLY A 91 14.92 -11.89 21.28
CA GLY A 91 13.82 -12.66 21.86
C GLY A 91 13.51 -13.95 21.10
N VAL A 92 13.56 -13.93 19.76
CA VAL A 92 13.32 -15.11 18.92
C VAL A 92 14.46 -16.14 19.02
N THR A 93 15.68 -15.67 19.28
CA THR A 93 16.89 -16.50 19.36
C THR A 93 17.30 -16.84 20.79
N ASP A 94 16.48 -16.47 21.78
CA ASP A 94 16.70 -16.64 23.22
C ASP A 94 18.04 -16.07 23.72
N ASP A 95 18.49 -14.94 23.14
CA ASP A 95 19.74 -14.28 23.49
C ASP A 95 19.60 -13.39 24.73
N ALA A 96 19.69 -14.00 25.91
CA ALA A 96 19.60 -13.27 27.19
C ALA A 96 20.72 -12.22 27.37
N ALA A 97 21.86 -12.37 26.69
CA ALA A 97 22.98 -11.41 26.77
C ALA A 97 22.68 -10.09 26.07
N PHE A 98 21.70 -10.05 25.16
CA PHE A 98 21.35 -8.88 24.36
C PHE A 98 21.08 -7.64 25.22
N TRP A 99 20.36 -7.83 26.33
CA TRP A 99 19.94 -6.75 27.23
C TRP A 99 21.10 -6.07 27.99
N GLY A 100 22.32 -6.63 27.91
CA GLY A 100 23.52 -6.02 28.46
C GLY A 100 24.29 -5.13 27.47
N TYR A 101 23.92 -5.10 26.19
CA TYR A 101 24.61 -4.31 25.18
C TYR A 101 24.23 -2.83 25.25
N ASN A 102 25.19 -1.95 24.99
CA ASN A 102 24.93 -0.53 24.82
C ASN A 102 24.65 -0.21 23.34
N LEU A 103 23.40 -0.37 22.92
CA LEU A 103 22.97 -0.16 21.53
C LEU A 103 23.20 1.27 21.02
N THR A 104 23.22 2.27 21.91
CA THR A 104 23.49 3.67 21.53
C THR A 104 24.89 3.89 20.95
N SER A 105 25.81 2.95 21.16
CA SER A 105 27.17 2.97 20.61
C SER A 105 27.30 2.21 19.29
N TRP A 106 26.24 1.53 18.86
CA TRP A 106 26.23 0.71 17.66
C TRP A 106 25.83 1.52 16.44
N ASN A 107 26.34 1.09 15.29
CA ASN A 107 25.89 1.56 13.99
C ASN A 107 25.03 0.50 13.28
N GLU A 108 24.40 0.91 12.18
CA GLU A 108 23.55 0.05 11.35
C GLU A 108 24.25 -1.23 10.89
N MET A 109 25.55 -1.18 10.58
CA MET A 109 26.32 -2.35 10.15
C MET A 109 26.47 -3.39 11.27
N GLN A 110 26.76 -2.94 12.50
CA GLN A 110 26.84 -3.82 13.66
C GLN A 110 25.49 -4.44 14.02
N GLY A 111 24.40 -3.66 13.91
CA GLY A 111 23.05 -4.19 14.07
C GLY A 111 22.71 -5.25 13.01
N ALA A 112 23.06 -5.01 11.75
CA ALA A 112 22.84 -5.98 10.67
C ALA A 112 23.65 -7.27 10.87
N GLU A 113 24.91 -7.16 11.28
CA GLU A 113 25.77 -8.31 11.58
C GLU A 113 25.22 -9.14 12.76
N TYR A 114 24.69 -8.48 13.79
CA TYR A 114 24.00 -9.18 14.88
C TYR A 114 22.81 -9.99 14.37
N CYS A 115 21.93 -9.38 13.56
CA CYS A 115 20.79 -10.09 12.98
C CYS A 115 21.22 -11.31 12.17
N GLN A 116 22.22 -11.16 11.29
CA GLN A 116 22.71 -12.25 10.45
C GLN A 116 23.28 -13.39 11.29
N THR A 117 24.15 -13.07 12.25
CA THR A 117 24.82 -14.07 13.09
C THR A 117 23.84 -14.87 13.96
N ARG A 118 22.71 -14.27 14.35
CA ARG A 118 21.72 -14.92 15.24
C ARG A 118 20.62 -15.67 14.49
N MET A 119 20.36 -15.31 13.24
CA MET A 119 19.32 -15.92 12.41
C MET A 119 19.83 -17.05 11.50
N GLU A 120 21.14 -17.23 11.35
CA GLU A 120 21.77 -18.39 10.74
C GLU A 120 21.76 -19.62 11.66
#